data_AF-A0A1Y4S8J6-F1
#
_entry.id   AF-A0A1Y4S8J6-F1
#
_cell.length_a   1.000
_cell.length_b   1.000
_cell.length_c   1.000
_cell.angle_alpha   90.00
_cell.angle_beta   90.00
_cell.angle_gamma   90.00
#
_symmetry.space_group_name_H-M   'P 1'
#
loop_
_entity.id
_entity.type
_entity.pdbx_description
1 polymer ?
#
loop_
_entity_poly.entity_id
_entity_poly.type
_entity_poly.pdbx_seq_one_letter_code
_entity_poly.pdbx_strand_id
1 'polypeptide(L)'
;MKLKRAGLLTKLVVLAMLVFVASALLNLRTQIQGAQADLAQLQAEKAAQEQTNADLRDAVDNSDDPERQKEIARSKLGLVAPGDQIIEFTD
;
A
#
# COMPACT_ATOMS: atom_id res chain seq x y z
N MET A 1 18.90 -46.15 -35.26
CA MET A 1 17.85 -46.54 -34.28
C MET A 1 16.49 -46.39 -34.95
N LYS A 2 15.65 -47.45 -35.01
CA LYS A 2 14.31 -47.37 -35.61
C LYS A 2 13.32 -46.89 -34.53
N LEU A 3 12.76 -45.70 -34.69
CA LEU A 3 11.72 -45.18 -33.79
C LEU A 3 10.45 -46.02 -33.98
N LYS A 4 10.06 -46.80 -32.96
CA LYS A 4 8.77 -47.48 -32.94
C LYS A 4 7.67 -46.41 -32.89
N ARG A 5 6.70 -46.50 -33.80
CA ARG A 5 5.56 -45.58 -33.81
C ARG A 5 4.72 -45.81 -32.56
N ALA A 6 4.57 -44.76 -31.76
CA ALA A 6 3.70 -44.77 -30.58
C ALA A 6 2.24 -45.02 -31.01
N GLY A 7 1.54 -45.87 -30.27
CA GLY A 7 0.12 -46.17 -30.50
C GLY A 7 -0.76 -44.95 -30.25
N LEU A 8 -1.95 -44.92 -30.85
CA LEU A 8 -2.89 -43.79 -30.74
C LEU A 8 -3.17 -43.40 -29.28
N LEU A 9 -3.36 -44.40 -28.40
CA LEU A 9 -3.62 -44.18 -26.98
C LEU A 9 -2.48 -43.43 -26.28
N THR A 10 -1.22 -43.82 -26.51
CA THR A 10 -0.07 -43.15 -25.89
C THR A 10 0.05 -41.68 -26.31
N LYS A 11 -0.31 -41.35 -27.55
CA LYS A 11 -0.33 -39.95 -28.01
C LYS A 11 -1.43 -39.15 -27.32
N LEU A 12 -2.61 -39.73 -27.13
CA LEU A 12 -3.72 -39.07 -26.44
C LEU A 12 -3.39 -38.82 -24.97
N VAL A 13 -2.74 -39.77 -24.29
CA VAL A 13 -2.30 -39.59 -22.90
C VAL A 13 -1.27 -38.47 -22.80
N VAL A 14 -0.27 -38.45 -23.68
CA VAL A 14 0.73 -37.37 -23.70
C VAL A 14 0.06 -36.02 -23.99
N LEU A 15 -0.89 -35.98 -24.92
CA LEU A 15 -1.62 -34.75 -25.23
C LEU A 15 -2.42 -34.25 -24.01
N ALA A 16 -3.15 -35.12 -23.32
CA ALA A 16 -3.89 -34.76 -22.11
C ALA A 16 -2.95 -34.25 -21.01
N MET A 17 -1.79 -34.87 -20.84
CA MET A 17 -0.78 -34.44 -19.88
C MET A 17 -0.21 -33.05 -20.24
N LEU A 18 0.04 -32.78 -21.52
CA LEU A 18 0.48 -31.45 -21.97
C LEU A 18 -0.57 -30.38 -21.71
N VAL A 19 -1.85 -30.67 -21.98
CA VAL A 19 -2.95 -29.74 -21.68
C VAL A 19 -3.02 -29.45 -20.19
N PHE A 20 -2.94 -30.47 -19.34
CA PHE A 20 -2.93 -30.29 -17.88
C PHE A 20 -1.79 -29.39 -17.42
N VAL A 21 -0.57 -29.62 -17.89
CA VAL A 21 0.59 -28.78 -17.55
C VAL A 21 0.40 -27.35 -18.04
N ALA A 22 -0.08 -27.15 -19.26
CA ALA A 22 -0.36 -25.83 -19.80
C ALA A 22 -1.40 -25.06 -18.96
N SER A 23 -2.48 -25.73 -18.55
CA SER A 23 -3.49 -25.15 -17.65
C SER A 23 -2.92 -24.82 -16.27
N ALA A 24 -2.10 -25.70 -15.68
CA ALA A 24 -1.46 -25.46 -14.40
C ALA A 24 -0.50 -24.24 -14.46
N LEU A 25 0.29 -24.12 -15.53
CA LEU A 25 1.18 -22.99 -15.75
C LEU A 25 0.40 -21.68 -15.92
N LEU A 26 -0.72 -21.69 -16.65
CA LEU A 26 -1.58 -20.52 -16.79
C LEU A 26 -2.12 -20.07 -15.44
N ASN A 27 -2.61 -21.00 -14.62
CA ASN A 27 -3.15 -20.70 -13.30
C ASN A 27 -2.09 -20.11 -12.36
N LEU A 28 -0.87 -20.66 -12.38
CA LEU A 28 0.26 -20.10 -11.62
C LEU A 28 0.61 -18.69 -12.07
N ARG A 29 0.60 -18.43 -13.39
CA ARG A 29 0.85 -17.09 -13.92
C ARG A 29 -0.20 -16.09 -13.43
N THR A 30 -1.47 -16.47 -13.42
CA THR A 30 -2.55 -15.62 -12.90
C THR A 30 -2.38 -15.34 -11.40
N GLN A 31 -2.03 -16.35 -10.60
CA GLN A 31 -1.76 -16.16 -9.16
C GLN A 31 -0.58 -15.22 -8.91
N ILE A 32 0.52 -15.37 -9.66
CA ILE A 32 1.69 -14.49 -9.55
C ILE A 32 1.30 -13.05 -9.88
N GLN A 33 0.52 -12.84 -10.95
CA GLN A 33 0.07 -11.51 -11.34
C GLN A 33 -0.84 -10.88 -10.27
N GLY A 34 -1.75 -11.65 -9.68
CA GLY A 34 -2.58 -11.20 -8.56
C GLY A 34 -1.73 -10.80 -7.36
N ALA A 35 -0.82 -11.68 -6.91
CA ALA A 35 0.06 -11.40 -5.78
C ALA A 35 0.99 -10.20 -6.02
N GLN A 36 1.43 -9.96 -7.26
CA GLN A 36 2.20 -8.77 -7.62
C GLN A 36 1.36 -7.49 -7.55
N ALA A 37 0.10 -7.54 -7.98
CA ALA A 37 -0.81 -6.40 -7.88
C ALA A 37 -1.11 -6.07 -6.41
N ASP A 38 -1.38 -7.09 -5.59
CA ASP A 38 -1.60 -6.92 -4.15
C ASP A 38 -0.35 -6.33 -3.48
N LEU A 39 0.85 -6.84 -3.80
CA LEU A 39 2.10 -6.27 -3.28
C LEU A 39 2.27 -4.80 -3.68
N ALA A 40 1.99 -4.44 -4.93
CA ALA A 40 2.10 -3.07 -5.40
C ALA A 40 1.13 -2.15 -4.65
N GLN A 41 -0.10 -2.60 -4.42
CA GLN A 41 -1.08 -1.87 -3.62
C GLN A 41 -0.62 -1.72 -2.17
N LEU A 42 -0.23 -2.80 -1.51
CA LEU A 42 0.26 -2.76 -0.13
C LEU A 42 1.51 -1.89 0.02
N GLN A 43 2.40 -1.89 -0.96
CA GLN A 43 3.58 -1.01 -0.97
C GLN A 43 3.18 0.46 -1.07
N ALA A 44 2.20 0.79 -1.91
CA ALA A 44 1.68 2.16 -2.02
C ALA A 44 1.02 2.62 -0.72
N GLU A 45 0.21 1.75 -0.10
CA GLU A 45 -0.41 2.02 1.21
C GLU A 45 0.64 2.20 2.31
N LYS A 46 1.67 1.34 2.34
CA LYS A 46 2.78 1.45 3.30
C LYS A 46 3.54 2.76 3.13
N ALA A 47 3.82 3.17 1.89
CA ALA A 47 4.51 4.43 1.62
C ALA A 47 3.68 5.65 2.09
N ALA A 48 2.38 5.65 1.81
CA ALA A 48 1.48 6.70 2.30
C ALA A 48 1.41 6.75 3.83
N GLN A 49 1.40 5.57 4.48
CA GLN A 49 1.40 5.48 5.94
C GLN A 49 2.74 5.88 6.55
N GLU A 50 3.86 5.55 5.91
CA GLU A 50 5.19 5.98 6.35
C GLU A 50 5.33 7.50 6.27
N GLN A 51 4.81 8.14 5.22
CA GLN A 51 4.76 9.60 5.14
C GLN A 51 3.90 10.19 6.26
N THR A 52 2.67 9.68 6.45
CA THR A 52 1.79 10.14 7.54
C THR A 52 2.44 9.98 8.90
N ASN A 53 3.12 8.85 9.13
CA ASN A 53 3.84 8.61 10.37
C ASN A 53 5.04 9.53 10.54
N ALA A 54 5.76 9.89 9.46
CA ALA A 54 6.84 10.86 9.51
C ALA A 54 6.31 12.24 9.92
N ASP A 55 5.24 12.71 9.28
CA ASP A 55 4.60 14.00 9.60
C ASP A 55 4.11 14.04 11.05
N LEU A 56 3.52 12.94 11.53
CA LEU A 56 3.08 12.82 12.92
C LEU A 56 4.26 12.80 13.90
N ARG A 57 5.36 12.11 13.56
CA ARG A 57 6.57 12.08 14.39
C ARG A 57 7.19 13.47 14.49
N ASP A 58 7.30 14.18 13.38
CA ASP A 58 7.79 15.57 13.39
C ASP A 58 6.90 16.46 14.26
N ALA A 59 5.57 16.28 14.21
CA ALA A 59 4.65 17.02 15.05
C ALA A 59 4.79 16.69 16.54
N VAL A 60 5.10 15.43 16.88
CA VAL A 60 5.35 14.97 18.25
C VAL A 60 6.70 15.45 18.76
N ASP A 61 7.77 15.29 17.97
CA ASP A 61 9.13 15.69 18.38
C ASP A 61 9.22 17.21 18.60
N ASN A 62 8.40 17.99 17.90
CA ASN A 62 8.29 19.45 18.07
C ASN A 62 7.04 19.86 18.88
N SER A 63 6.37 18.93 19.59
CA SER A 63 5.17 19.27 20.37
C SER A 63 5.48 20.14 21.59
N ASP A 64 6.71 20.04 22.10
CA ASP A 64 7.18 20.79 23.27
C ASP A 64 7.74 22.18 22.90
N ASP A 65 7.72 22.54 21.61
CA ASP A 65 8.10 23.87 21.15
C ASP A 65 7.13 24.93 21.72
N PRO A 66 7.62 25.86 22.58
CA PRO A 66 6.78 26.86 23.23
C PRO A 66 6.04 27.77 22.23
N GLU A 67 6.62 28.07 21.07
CA GLU A 67 5.96 28.92 20.07
C GLU A 67 4.83 28.18 19.37
N ARG A 68 5.03 26.89 19.05
CA ARG A 68 3.99 26.02 18.49
C ARG A 68 2.83 25.82 19.46
N GLN A 69 3.11 25.68 20.76
CA GLN A 69 2.08 25.61 21.79
C GLN A 69 1.28 26.91 21.90
N LYS A 70 1.93 28.08 21.86
CA LYS A 70 1.24 29.38 21.83
C LYS A 70 0.36 29.52 20.59
N GLU A 71 0.84 29.08 19.44
CA GLU A 71 0.07 29.13 18.19
C GLU A 71 -1.15 28.20 18.23
N ILE A 72 -1.01 26.97 18.73
CA ILE A 72 -2.14 26.06 18.94
C ILE A 72 -3.12 26.63 19.96
N ALA A 73 -2.62 27.20 21.07
CA ALA A 73 -3.45 27.83 22.10
C ALA A 73 -4.27 28.99 21.52
N ARG A 74 -3.66 29.86 20.69
CA ARG A 74 -4.35 30.97 20.01
C ARG A 74 -5.32 30.49 18.93
N SER A 75 -4.87 29.64 18.02
CA SER A 75 -5.63 29.25 16.82
C SER A 75 -6.71 28.21 17.07
N LYS A 76 -6.48 27.24 17.97
CA LYS A 76 -7.42 26.13 18.23
C LYS A 76 -8.21 26.29 19.52
N LEU A 77 -7.62 26.93 20.53
CA LEU A 77 -8.24 27.07 21.85
C LEU A 77 -8.74 28.50 22.13
N GLY A 78 -8.46 29.46 21.25
CA GLY A 78 -8.85 30.86 21.43
C GLY A 78 -8.19 31.53 22.65
N LEU A 79 -7.09 30.96 23.14
CA LEU A 79 -6.37 31.45 24.32
C LEU A 79 -5.43 32.58 23.92
N VAL A 80 -5.34 33.60 24.77
CA VAL A 80 -4.48 34.76 24.56
C VAL A 80 -3.58 34.99 25.77
N ALA A 81 -2.41 35.60 25.55
CA ALA A 81 -1.49 35.85 26.64
C ALA A 81 -2.02 36.98 27.55
N PRO A 82 -1.64 37.01 28.84
CA PRO A 82 -1.98 38.13 29.71
C PRO A 82 -1.49 39.46 29.10
N GLY A 83 -2.42 40.39 28.83
CA GLY A 83 -2.15 41.68 28.20
C GLY A 83 -2.49 41.77 26.70
N ASP A 84 -2.84 40.65 26.05
CA ASP A 84 -3.35 40.62 24.67
C ASP A 84 -4.81 41.12 24.60
N GLN A 85 -5.19 41.80 23.51
CA GLN A 85 -6.53 42.37 23.31
C GLN A 85 -7.28 41.60 22.22
N ILE A 86 -8.46 41.05 22.54
CA ILE A 86 -9.30 40.32 21.59
C ILE A 86 -10.16 41.33 20.82
N ILE A 87 -10.13 41.28 19.49
CA ILE A 87 -10.97 42.09 18.61
C ILE A 87 -11.81 41.13 17.76
N GLU A 88 -13.10 41.04 18.06
CA GLU A 88 -14.07 40.33 17.23
C GLU A 88 -14.71 41.29 16.23
N PHE A 89 -14.68 40.94 14.95
CA PHE A 89 -15.42 41.65 13.91
C PHE A 89 -16.78 40.96 13.75
N THR A 90 -17.85 41.69 14.04
CA THR A 90 -19.24 41.29 13.77
C THR A 90 -19.75 42.11 12.59
N ASP A 91 -20.42 41.46 11.64
CA ASP A 91 -21.09 42.13 10.49
C ASP A 91 -22.29 42.99 10.91
#